data_AF-G0P6X1-F1
#
_entry.id   AF-G0P6X1-F1
#
_cell.length_a   1.000
_cell.length_b   1.000
_cell.length_c   1.000
_cell.angle_alpha   90.00
_cell.angle_beta   90.00
_cell.angle_gamma   90.00
#
_symmetry.space_group_name_H-M   'P 1'
#
loop_
_entity.id
_entity.type
_entity.pdbx_description
1 polymer ?
#
loop_
_entity_poly.entity_id
_entity_poly.type
_entity_poly.pdbx_seq_one_letter_code
_entity_poly.pdbx_strand_id
1 'polypeptide(L)'
;MASSYSTRSSRTPKSAVDDGFQKGFYGTNLTVQNKGITLLKKKKKPKPVESDIRTAVKNLDHYKTCADKLHSSLMAVLLESKSSAETMATTPTPSKIPLNPGYQHCSDFLASYEVLQKYGMNEVKTEPLDEAVKATKKLAEEQEKYVRIQLETLKPLTKFIGEEYWEFAKARHVYVNALEKFESVTTGNKSIRPGSMEPSQTGASLEKAKNDARTRMLSILTKIVDKREEQSICVIKYSG
;
A
#
# COMPACT_ATOMS: atom_id res chain seq x y z
N MET A 1 36.83 39.37 -48.61
CA MET A 1 36.37 40.78 -48.62
C MET A 1 35.00 40.84 -49.28
N ALA A 2 34.12 41.67 -48.74
CA ALA A 2 32.74 41.87 -49.15
C ALA A 2 32.58 42.48 -50.56
N SER A 3 31.43 42.29 -51.20
CA SER A 3 30.46 43.37 -51.47
C SER A 3 29.34 42.92 -52.42
N SER A 4 28.14 43.42 -52.15
CA SER A 4 26.82 43.16 -52.76
C SER A 4 26.35 44.30 -53.66
N TYR A 5 25.67 44.03 -54.79
CA TYR A 5 24.65 44.90 -55.45
C TYR A 5 23.81 43.98 -56.38
N SER A 6 22.48 43.84 -56.32
CA SER A 6 21.34 44.78 -56.46
C SER A 6 21.22 45.45 -57.82
N THR A 7 20.26 45.00 -58.65
CA THR A 7 19.69 45.78 -59.75
C THR A 7 18.16 45.64 -59.79
N ARG A 8 17.52 46.74 -59.40
CA ARG A 8 16.11 47.10 -59.57
C ARG A 8 15.89 47.52 -61.02
N SER A 9 14.82 47.05 -61.68
CA SER A 9 14.33 47.64 -62.94
C SER A 9 12.90 48.14 -62.75
N SER A 10 12.63 49.34 -63.26
CA SER A 10 11.46 50.16 -62.99
C SER A 10 10.79 50.61 -64.29
N ARG A 11 9.45 50.47 -64.35
CA ARG A 11 8.39 51.40 -64.87
C ARG A 11 8.53 51.91 -66.33
N THR A 12 7.49 52.05 -67.18
CA THR A 12 6.17 52.75 -67.05
C THR A 12 5.42 52.67 -68.45
N PRO A 13 4.28 53.36 -68.75
CA PRO A 13 2.87 52.97 -68.49
C PRO A 13 1.93 53.12 -69.75
N LYS A 14 0.61 52.87 -69.63
CA LYS A 14 -0.42 53.58 -70.44
C LYS A 14 -1.81 53.56 -69.77
N SER A 15 -2.53 54.65 -69.99
CA SER A 15 -3.68 55.26 -69.30
C SER A 15 -5.08 54.84 -69.77
N ALA A 16 -6.11 55.01 -68.91
CA ALA A 16 -7.33 55.84 -69.11
C ALA A 16 -8.50 55.38 -68.17
N VAL A 17 -8.93 56.20 -67.20
CA VAL A 17 -10.16 57.05 -67.13
C VAL A 17 -11.48 56.30 -66.83
N ASP A 18 -11.88 56.39 -65.55
CA ASP A 18 -13.17 56.76 -64.91
C ASP A 18 -14.50 55.94 -65.02
N ASP A 19 -15.26 56.10 -63.93
CA ASP A 19 -16.69 55.87 -63.64
C ASP A 19 -17.25 54.47 -63.27
N GLY A 20 -17.93 54.43 -62.10
CA GLY A 20 -18.94 53.40 -61.81
C GLY A 20 -19.18 53.03 -60.35
N PHE A 21 -19.67 53.96 -59.51
CA PHE A 21 -20.29 53.64 -58.21
C PHE A 21 -21.79 53.33 -58.41
N GLN A 22 -22.28 52.13 -58.03
CA GLN A 22 -23.65 51.94 -57.51
C GLN A 22 -23.92 50.55 -56.90
N LYS A 23 -24.30 50.57 -55.60
CA LYS A 23 -25.34 49.78 -54.87
C LYS A 23 -25.71 48.40 -55.44
N GLY A 24 -25.57 47.26 -54.76
CA GLY A 24 -26.02 46.93 -53.41
C GLY A 24 -27.46 46.36 -53.43
N PHE A 25 -27.64 45.04 -53.26
CA PHE A 25 -28.90 44.46 -52.74
C PHE A 25 -28.73 43.01 -52.21
N TYR A 26 -29.04 42.85 -50.91
CA TYR A 26 -29.16 41.65 -50.06
C TYR A 26 -27.91 40.89 -49.54
N GLY A 27 -27.31 41.46 -48.48
CA GLY A 27 -27.26 40.85 -47.14
C GLY A 27 -26.72 39.42 -46.95
N THR A 28 -25.48 39.31 -46.46
CA THR A 28 -25.15 38.69 -45.16
C THR A 28 -23.72 39.04 -44.78
N ASN A 29 -23.58 39.92 -43.80
CA ASN A 29 -22.32 40.18 -43.11
C ASN A 29 -21.98 38.97 -42.25
N LEU A 30 -20.89 38.26 -42.57
CA LEU A 30 -20.21 37.38 -41.63
C LEU A 30 -18.72 37.74 -41.64
N THR A 31 -18.38 38.55 -40.66
CA THR A 31 -17.03 38.78 -40.15
C THR A 31 -16.38 37.45 -39.78
N VAL A 32 -15.65 36.86 -40.73
CA VAL A 32 -14.79 35.70 -40.44
C VAL A 32 -13.56 36.21 -39.69
N GLN A 33 -13.69 36.32 -38.37
CA GLN A 33 -12.52 36.40 -37.49
C GLN A 33 -11.74 35.10 -37.62
N ASN A 34 -10.61 35.17 -38.33
CA ASN A 34 -9.58 34.14 -38.32
C ASN A 34 -9.00 34.02 -36.91
N LYS A 35 -9.61 33.20 -36.05
CA LYS A 35 -9.02 32.77 -34.78
C LYS A 35 -8.12 31.57 -35.07
N GLY A 36 -6.82 31.81 -35.00
CA GLY A 36 -5.79 30.80 -35.15
C GLY A 36 -6.07 29.57 -34.27
N ILE A 37 -6.11 28.41 -34.90
CA ILE A 37 -6.20 27.11 -34.24
C ILE A 37 -4.89 26.91 -33.49
N THR A 38 -4.91 27.13 -32.18
CA THR A 38 -3.80 26.85 -31.29
C THR A 38 -3.72 25.34 -31.09
N LEU A 39 -2.82 24.69 -31.85
CA LEU A 39 -2.39 23.28 -31.73
C LEU A 39 -1.61 23.01 -30.42
N LEU A 40 -1.87 23.76 -29.35
CA LEU A 40 -1.33 23.47 -28.04
C LEU A 40 -2.13 22.31 -27.45
N LYS A 41 -1.56 21.10 -27.57
CA LYS A 41 -1.94 19.90 -26.83
C LYS A 41 -2.19 20.29 -25.36
N LYS A 42 -3.46 20.45 -24.98
CA LYS A 42 -3.83 20.50 -23.56
C LYS A 42 -3.24 19.23 -22.93
N LYS A 43 -2.26 19.38 -22.02
CA LYS A 43 -1.81 18.29 -21.15
C LYS A 43 -3.08 17.68 -20.57
N LYS A 44 -3.36 16.41 -20.91
CA LYS A 44 -4.44 15.65 -20.30
C LYS A 44 -4.22 15.75 -18.79
N LYS A 45 -5.12 16.43 -18.09
CA LYS A 45 -5.14 16.39 -16.63
C LYS A 45 -5.23 14.91 -16.23
N PRO A 46 -4.42 14.41 -15.29
CA PRO A 46 -4.59 13.07 -14.78
C PRO A 46 -6.04 12.93 -14.31
N LYS A 47 -6.71 11.84 -14.68
CA LYS A 47 -8.09 11.59 -14.26
C LYS A 47 -8.12 11.61 -12.71
N PRO A 48 -8.99 12.42 -12.07
CA PRO A 48 -9.03 12.54 -10.60
C PRO A 48 -9.32 11.21 -9.89
N VAL A 49 -9.91 10.26 -10.62
CA VAL A 49 -10.33 8.95 -10.11
C VAL A 49 -9.16 7.94 -9.95
N GLU A 50 -7.94 8.28 -10.41
CA GLU A 50 -6.72 7.49 -10.13
C GLU A 50 -5.84 8.10 -9.03
N SER A 51 -5.93 9.42 -8.76
CA SER A 51 -5.20 10.03 -7.65
C SER A 51 -5.72 9.53 -6.31
N ASP A 52 -7.02 9.34 -6.18
CA ASP A 52 -7.65 8.89 -4.94
C ASP A 52 -7.26 7.45 -4.60
N ILE A 53 -7.18 6.58 -5.62
CA ILE A 53 -6.66 5.21 -5.46
C ILE A 53 -5.20 5.24 -5.01
N ARG A 54 -4.36 6.05 -5.67
CA ARG A 54 -2.94 6.15 -5.30
C ARG A 54 -2.78 6.61 -3.85
N THR A 55 -3.57 7.58 -3.41
CA THR A 55 -3.57 8.05 -2.02
C THR A 55 -4.04 6.96 -1.06
N ALA A 56 -5.13 6.26 -1.38
CA ALA A 56 -5.67 5.21 -0.52
C ALA A 56 -4.70 4.01 -0.38
N VAL A 57 -4.04 3.61 -1.49
CA VAL A 57 -2.99 2.59 -1.49
C VAL A 57 -1.80 3.05 -0.63
N LYS A 58 -1.34 4.30 -0.81
CA LYS A 58 -0.23 4.86 -0.02
C LYS A 58 -0.55 4.90 1.48
N ASN A 59 -1.78 5.28 1.82
CA ASN A 59 -2.24 5.31 3.21
C ASN A 59 -2.30 3.89 3.80
N LEU A 60 -2.70 2.88 3.02
CA LEU A 60 -2.68 1.49 3.47
C LEU A 60 -1.25 0.96 3.64
N ASP A 61 -0.33 1.26 2.72
CA ASP A 61 1.08 0.86 2.86
C ASP A 61 1.74 1.52 4.09
N HIS A 62 1.41 2.78 4.35
CA HIS A 62 1.86 3.46 5.56
C HIS A 62 1.28 2.82 6.83
N TYR A 63 -0.03 2.54 6.82
CA TYR A 63 -0.71 1.86 7.91
C TYR A 63 -0.07 0.49 8.20
N LYS A 64 0.20 -0.30 7.16
CA LYS A 64 0.90 -1.59 7.29
C LYS A 64 2.28 -1.44 7.90
N THR A 65 3.06 -0.45 7.45
CA THR A 65 4.40 -0.20 8.01
C THR A 65 4.35 0.12 9.50
N CYS A 66 3.37 0.91 9.93
CA CYS A 66 3.17 1.22 11.35
C CYS A 66 2.69 -0.01 12.14
N ALA A 67 1.74 -0.76 11.57
CA ALA A 67 1.21 -1.99 12.17
C ALA A 67 2.30 -3.05 12.37
N ASP A 68 3.13 -3.31 11.35
CA ASP A 68 4.25 -4.26 11.43
C ASP A 68 5.24 -3.90 12.54
N LYS A 69 5.64 -2.63 12.60
CA LYS A 69 6.61 -2.16 13.60
C LYS A 69 6.03 -2.26 15.01
N LEU A 70 4.76 -1.86 15.17
CA LEU A 70 4.07 -1.95 16.44
C LEU A 70 3.94 -3.41 16.87
N HIS A 71 3.41 -4.27 16.01
CA HIS A 71 3.24 -5.70 16.28
C HIS A 71 4.55 -6.38 16.64
N SER A 72 5.61 -6.15 15.86
CA SER A 72 6.94 -6.69 16.15
C SER A 72 7.47 -6.22 17.51
N SER A 73 7.23 -4.96 17.87
CA SER A 73 7.65 -4.40 19.17
C SER A 73 6.86 -5.03 20.33
N LEU A 74 5.54 -5.18 20.18
CA LEU A 74 4.69 -5.83 21.19
C LEU A 74 5.08 -7.30 21.38
N MET A 75 5.35 -8.03 20.28
CA MET A 75 5.81 -9.41 20.34
C MET A 75 7.18 -9.55 21.01
N ALA A 76 8.11 -8.63 20.74
CA ALA A 76 9.42 -8.63 21.38
C ALA A 76 9.35 -8.39 22.89
N VAL A 77 8.46 -7.48 23.34
CA VAL A 77 8.22 -7.23 24.76
C VAL A 77 7.58 -8.46 25.44
N LEU A 78 6.64 -9.13 24.76
CA LEU A 78 5.88 -10.22 25.36
C LEU A 78 6.68 -11.51 25.51
N LEU A 79 7.52 -11.84 24.52
CA LEU A 79 8.23 -13.13 24.47
C LEU A 79 9.65 -13.06 24.98
N GLU A 80 10.22 -11.86 25.12
CA GLU A 80 11.59 -11.53 25.58
C GLU A 80 12.74 -12.14 24.76
N SER A 81 12.47 -13.23 24.04
CA SER A 81 13.34 -13.91 23.10
C SER A 81 13.03 -13.44 21.68
N LYS A 82 14.06 -12.91 21.02
CA LYS A 82 13.96 -12.42 19.64
C LYS A 82 13.53 -13.53 18.67
N SER A 83 14.06 -14.74 18.82
CA SER A 83 13.73 -15.87 17.93
C SER A 83 12.29 -16.34 18.09
N SER A 84 11.79 -16.34 19.33
CA SER A 84 10.39 -16.67 19.63
C SER A 84 9.45 -15.60 19.05
N ALA A 85 9.80 -14.32 19.21
CA ALA A 85 9.01 -13.20 18.68
C ALA A 85 8.89 -13.22 17.15
N GLU A 86 10.00 -13.47 16.43
CA GLU A 86 10.00 -13.54 14.96
C GLU A 86 9.12 -14.68 14.43
N THR A 87 9.17 -15.84 15.09
CA THR A 87 8.34 -17.00 14.71
C THR A 87 6.86 -16.69 14.92
N MET A 88 6.52 -16.18 16.10
CA MET A 88 5.14 -15.89 16.53
C MET A 88 4.51 -14.70 15.80
N ALA A 89 5.32 -13.81 15.20
CA ALA A 89 4.81 -12.68 14.45
C ALA A 89 4.07 -13.08 13.15
N THR A 90 4.33 -14.29 12.64
CA THR A 90 3.83 -14.73 11.33
C THR A 90 2.98 -16.00 11.37
N THR A 91 2.94 -16.70 12.51
CA THR A 91 2.22 -17.97 12.65
C THR A 91 1.07 -17.89 13.65
N PRO A 92 -0.02 -18.67 13.46
CA PRO A 92 -1.07 -18.82 14.45
C PRO A 92 -0.50 -19.38 15.78
N THR A 93 -1.13 -19.01 16.89
CA THR A 93 -0.70 -19.32 18.25
C THR A 93 -0.51 -20.84 18.44
N PRO A 94 0.72 -21.34 18.69
CA PRO A 94 0.97 -22.77 18.89
C PRO A 94 0.43 -23.24 20.25
N SER A 95 0.26 -24.55 20.39
CA SER A 95 -0.21 -25.18 21.62
C SER A 95 0.77 -25.01 22.79
N LYS A 96 2.08 -24.94 22.53
CA LYS A 96 3.11 -24.57 23.50
C LYS A 96 3.79 -23.29 23.06
N ILE A 97 3.84 -22.31 23.96
CA ILE A 97 4.48 -21.01 23.70
C ILE A 97 5.96 -21.14 24.07
N PRO A 98 6.90 -20.82 23.16
CA PRO A 98 8.33 -20.87 23.45
C PRO A 98 8.74 -19.66 24.30
N LEU A 99 8.33 -19.70 25.57
CA LEU A 99 8.67 -18.72 26.59
C LEU A 99 10.09 -18.94 27.10
N ASN A 100 10.69 -17.87 27.61
CA ASN A 100 11.95 -17.98 28.32
C ASN A 100 11.76 -18.88 29.56
N PRO A 101 12.49 -20.00 29.69
CA PRO A 101 12.33 -20.94 30.80
C PRO A 101 12.84 -20.41 32.15
N GLY A 102 13.11 -19.11 32.30
CA GLY A 102 13.74 -18.50 33.48
C GLY A 102 13.11 -18.90 34.82
N TYR A 103 11.78 -18.80 34.95
CA TYR A 103 11.10 -19.20 36.20
C TYR A 103 11.12 -20.72 36.43
N GLN A 104 11.11 -21.50 35.35
CA GLN A 104 11.19 -22.96 35.43
C GLN A 104 12.59 -23.40 35.86
N HIS A 105 13.64 -22.81 35.29
CA HIS A 105 15.03 -23.01 35.72
C HIS A 105 15.26 -22.54 37.16
N CYS A 106 14.67 -21.42 37.56
CA CYS A 106 14.73 -20.95 38.95
C CYS A 106 14.11 -21.98 39.90
N SER A 107 12.95 -22.53 39.54
CA SER A 107 12.29 -23.56 40.32
C SER A 107 13.12 -24.85 40.42
N ASP A 108 13.65 -25.33 39.30
CA ASP A 108 14.45 -26.55 39.23
C ASP A 108 15.77 -26.40 40.00
N PHE A 109 16.38 -25.20 39.96
CA PHE A 109 17.56 -24.87 40.73
C PHE A 109 17.27 -24.88 42.24
N LEU A 110 16.21 -24.19 42.68
CA LEU A 110 15.83 -24.15 44.10
C LEU A 110 15.51 -25.55 44.64
N ALA A 111 14.81 -26.38 43.86
CA ALA A 111 14.51 -27.76 44.23
C ALA A 111 15.78 -28.62 44.33
N SER A 112 16.70 -28.48 43.39
CA SER A 112 17.98 -29.21 43.39
C SER A 112 18.89 -28.77 44.54
N TYR A 113 18.90 -27.47 44.84
CA TYR A 113 19.67 -26.90 45.94
C TYR A 113 19.16 -27.41 47.30
N GLU A 114 17.85 -27.49 47.50
CA GLU A 114 17.27 -28.04 48.74
C GLU A 114 17.67 -29.52 48.95
N VAL A 115 17.70 -30.31 47.87
CA VAL A 115 18.18 -31.70 47.93
C VAL A 115 19.66 -31.75 48.31
N LEU A 116 20.52 -30.97 47.63
CA LEU A 116 21.95 -30.93 47.94
C LEU A 116 22.21 -30.51 49.39
N GLN A 117 21.42 -29.58 49.92
CA GLN A 117 21.56 -29.14 51.30
C GLN A 117 21.19 -30.24 52.30
N LYS A 118 20.06 -30.93 52.09
CA LYS A 118 19.60 -32.01 52.97
C LYS A 118 20.60 -33.18 53.07
N TYR A 119 21.40 -33.41 52.02
CA TYR A 119 22.33 -34.54 51.96
C TYR A 119 23.82 -34.17 52.13
N GLY A 120 24.20 -32.89 51.96
CA GLY A 120 25.60 -32.48 51.87
C GLY A 120 26.08 -31.40 52.85
N MET A 121 25.18 -30.64 53.50
CA MET A 121 25.53 -29.45 54.30
C MET A 121 24.75 -29.44 55.63
N ASN A 122 25.05 -30.40 56.51
CA ASN A 122 24.33 -30.60 57.78
C ASN A 122 24.51 -29.49 58.83
N GLU A 123 25.42 -28.53 58.62
CA GLU A 123 25.78 -27.52 59.63
C GLU A 123 25.02 -26.20 59.51
N VAL A 124 24.32 -25.95 58.40
CA VAL A 124 23.60 -24.68 58.18
C VAL A 124 22.09 -24.90 58.25
N LYS A 125 21.46 -24.44 59.34
CA LYS A 125 20.00 -24.33 59.45
C LYS A 125 19.51 -23.23 58.53
N THR A 126 18.90 -23.58 57.41
CA THR A 126 18.16 -22.65 56.55
C THR A 126 16.66 -22.92 56.62
N GLU A 127 15.88 -21.91 56.25
CA GLU A 127 14.45 -22.06 56.06
C GLU A 127 14.13 -22.98 54.85
N PRO A 128 13.00 -23.71 54.90
CA PRO A 128 12.58 -24.58 53.80
C PRO A 128 12.26 -23.78 52.54
N LEU A 129 12.76 -24.24 51.39
CA LEU A 129 12.59 -23.59 50.08
C LEU A 129 11.33 -24.05 49.33
N ASP A 130 10.61 -25.04 49.86
CA ASP A 130 9.40 -25.63 49.25
C ASP A 130 8.35 -24.59 48.82
N GLU A 131 8.14 -23.54 49.62
CA GLU A 131 7.20 -22.46 49.29
C GLU A 131 7.69 -21.62 48.10
N ALA A 132 8.99 -21.33 48.03
CA ALA A 132 9.61 -20.61 46.93
C ALA A 132 9.61 -21.45 45.64
N VAL A 133 9.85 -22.76 45.72
CA VAL A 133 9.73 -23.70 44.60
C VAL A 133 8.30 -23.71 44.07
N LYS A 134 7.29 -23.78 44.94
CA LYS A 134 5.87 -23.73 44.55
C LYS A 134 5.50 -22.38 43.93
N ALA A 135 5.97 -21.27 44.51
CA ALA A 135 5.71 -19.93 44.00
C ALA A 135 6.30 -19.72 42.60
N THR A 136 7.54 -20.15 42.37
CA THR A 136 8.22 -20.04 41.06
C THR A 136 7.54 -20.89 39.98
N LYS A 137 7.06 -22.11 40.31
CA LYS A 137 6.26 -22.91 39.36
C LYS A 137 4.94 -22.23 38.99
N LYS A 138 4.21 -21.73 39.99
CA LYS A 138 2.98 -20.97 39.75
C LYS A 138 3.23 -19.72 38.91
N LEU A 139 4.34 -19.03 39.14
CA LEU A 139 4.71 -17.85 38.36
C LEU A 139 4.99 -18.19 36.90
N ALA A 140 5.64 -19.33 36.62
CA ALA A 140 5.85 -19.83 35.27
C ALA A 140 4.52 -20.15 34.56
N GLU A 141 3.58 -20.82 35.24
CA GLU A 141 2.24 -21.11 34.71
C GLU A 141 1.42 -19.85 34.44
N GLU A 142 1.44 -18.89 35.36
CA GLU A 142 0.75 -17.60 35.18
C GLU A 142 1.37 -16.77 34.05
N GLN A 143 2.69 -16.79 33.88
CA GLN A 143 3.34 -16.14 32.74
C GLN A 143 2.87 -16.75 31.41
N GLU A 144 2.79 -18.08 31.31
CA GLU A 144 2.29 -18.72 30.09
C GLU A 144 0.84 -18.33 29.79
N LYS A 145 -0.03 -18.35 30.81
CA LYS A 145 -1.44 -17.93 30.67
C LYS A 145 -1.53 -16.48 30.21
N TYR A 146 -0.79 -15.59 30.85
CA TYR A 146 -0.76 -14.16 30.51
C TYR A 146 -0.33 -13.96 29.06
N VAL A 147 0.79 -14.55 28.65
CA VAL A 147 1.29 -14.43 27.28
C VAL A 147 0.29 -15.01 26.28
N ARG A 148 -0.36 -16.12 26.58
CA ARG A 148 -1.41 -16.69 25.72
C ARG A 148 -2.59 -15.74 25.53
N ILE A 149 -3.09 -15.13 26.61
CA ILE A 149 -4.19 -14.15 26.55
C ILE A 149 -3.79 -12.94 25.71
N GLN A 150 -2.56 -12.45 25.88
CA GLN A 150 -2.06 -11.32 25.12
C GLN A 150 -1.88 -11.64 23.64
N LEU A 151 -1.41 -12.84 23.29
CA LEU A 151 -1.31 -13.30 21.90
C LEU A 151 -2.69 -13.41 21.23
N GLU A 152 -3.70 -13.95 21.93
CA GLU A 152 -5.07 -13.98 21.40
C GLU A 152 -5.66 -12.57 21.28
N THR A 153 -5.32 -11.66 22.19
CA THR A 153 -5.71 -10.25 22.07
C THR A 153 -5.12 -9.62 20.82
N LEU A 154 -3.85 -9.89 20.48
CA LEU A 154 -3.18 -9.34 19.29
C LEU A 154 -3.56 -10.02 17.96
N LYS A 155 -4.41 -11.05 17.99
CA LYS A 155 -4.81 -11.84 16.82
C LYS A 155 -5.34 -11.02 15.64
N PRO A 156 -6.18 -9.98 15.82
CA PRO A 156 -6.63 -9.14 14.70
C PRO A 156 -5.47 -8.45 13.97
N LEU A 157 -4.46 -8.00 14.72
CA LEU A 157 -3.27 -7.37 14.16
C LEU A 157 -2.37 -8.39 13.45
N THR A 158 -2.17 -9.57 14.05
CA THR A 158 -1.42 -10.68 13.42
C THR A 158 -2.08 -11.10 12.10
N LYS A 159 -3.40 -11.22 12.08
CA LYS A 159 -4.17 -11.60 10.88
C LYS A 159 -4.08 -10.54 9.77
N PHE A 160 -4.16 -9.27 10.14
CA PHE A 160 -3.99 -8.18 9.18
C PHE A 160 -2.64 -8.23 8.47
N ILE A 161 -1.56 -8.41 9.24
CA ILE A 161 -0.18 -8.45 8.75
C ILE A 161 0.10 -9.73 7.94
N GLY A 162 -0.33 -10.88 8.44
CA GLY A 162 -0.04 -12.19 7.86
C GLY A 162 -0.90 -12.57 6.65
N GLU A 163 -2.14 -12.08 6.58
CA GLU A 163 -3.12 -12.54 5.58
C GLU A 163 -3.70 -11.38 4.78
N GLU A 164 -4.44 -10.47 5.44
CA GLU A 164 -5.33 -9.52 4.77
C GLU A 164 -4.55 -8.52 3.91
N TYR A 165 -3.42 -8.01 4.40
CA TYR A 165 -2.56 -7.13 3.62
C TYR A 165 -1.97 -7.85 2.39
N TRP A 166 -1.60 -9.12 2.51
CA TRP A 166 -1.05 -9.89 1.40
C TRP A 166 -2.10 -10.18 0.33
N GLU A 167 -3.37 -10.39 0.71
CA GLU A 167 -4.47 -10.47 -0.26
C GLU A 167 -4.62 -9.17 -1.04
N PHE A 168 -4.56 -8.02 -0.36
CA PHE A 168 -4.56 -6.72 -1.00
C PHE A 168 -3.34 -6.53 -1.92
N ALA A 169 -2.14 -6.89 -1.47
CA ALA A 169 -0.91 -6.77 -2.25
C ALA A 169 -0.96 -7.61 -3.55
N LYS A 170 -1.49 -8.83 -3.46
CA LYS A 170 -1.74 -9.70 -4.63
C LYS A 170 -2.74 -9.05 -5.60
N ALA A 171 -3.87 -8.53 -5.10
CA ALA A 171 -4.86 -7.86 -5.93
C ALA A 171 -4.33 -6.59 -6.58
N ARG A 172 -3.51 -5.81 -5.87
CA ARG A 172 -2.80 -4.64 -6.40
C ARG A 172 -1.86 -5.03 -7.53
N HIS A 173 -1.08 -6.11 -7.38
CA HIS A 173 -0.19 -6.58 -8.43
C HIS A 173 -0.96 -6.96 -9.71
N VAL A 174 -2.09 -7.67 -9.57
CA VAL A 174 -2.97 -8.01 -10.70
C VAL A 174 -3.50 -6.74 -11.39
N TYR A 175 -3.93 -5.73 -10.62
CA TYR A 175 -4.40 -4.46 -11.17
C TYR A 175 -3.30 -3.70 -11.92
N VAL A 176 -2.08 -3.62 -11.36
CA VAL A 176 -0.93 -2.98 -12.02
C VAL A 176 -0.62 -3.69 -13.34
N ASN A 177 -0.55 -5.01 -13.36
CA ASN A 177 -0.31 -5.78 -14.58
C ASN A 177 -1.42 -5.56 -15.64
N ALA A 178 -2.69 -5.47 -15.21
CA ALA A 178 -3.80 -5.19 -16.12
C ALA A 178 -3.75 -3.75 -16.68
N LEU A 179 -3.31 -2.79 -15.87
CA LEU A 179 -3.12 -1.40 -16.26
C LEU A 179 -1.98 -1.26 -17.28
N GLU A 180 -0.84 -1.90 -17.04
CA GLU A 180 0.30 -1.92 -17.98
C GLU A 180 -0.08 -2.53 -19.34
N LYS A 181 -0.80 -3.66 -19.33
CA LYS A 181 -1.32 -4.28 -20.56
C LYS A 181 -2.26 -3.34 -21.31
N PHE A 182 -3.19 -2.69 -20.61
CA PHE A 182 -4.10 -1.71 -21.22
C PHE A 182 -3.35 -0.50 -21.80
N GLU A 183 -2.36 0.03 -21.09
CA GLU A 183 -1.55 1.16 -21.55
C GLU A 183 -0.68 0.80 -22.76
N SER A 184 -0.09 -0.40 -22.79
CA SER A 184 0.72 -0.88 -23.91
C SER A 184 -0.06 -0.95 -25.23
N VAL A 185 -1.30 -1.45 -25.20
CA VAL A 185 -2.18 -1.50 -26.38
C VAL A 185 -2.69 -0.10 -26.76
N THR A 186 -3.02 0.73 -25.77
CA THR A 186 -3.47 2.11 -26.00
C THR A 186 -2.37 3.00 -26.59
N THR A 187 -1.11 2.73 -26.27
CA THR A 187 0.05 3.46 -26.81
C THR A 187 0.52 2.90 -28.14
N GLY A 188 0.45 1.58 -28.36
CA GLY A 188 0.75 0.90 -29.62
C GLY A 188 -0.24 1.19 -30.76
N ASN A 189 -1.53 1.41 -30.46
CA ASN A 189 -2.56 1.73 -31.46
C ASN A 189 -2.51 3.16 -32.03
N LYS A 190 -1.50 3.97 -31.72
CA LYS A 190 -1.33 5.31 -32.31
C LYS A 190 -0.80 5.31 -33.75
N SER A 191 -0.50 4.14 -34.33
CA SER A 191 -0.02 3.98 -35.70
C SER A 191 -1.00 3.18 -36.56
N ILE A 192 -2.23 3.66 -36.77
CA ILE A 192 -3.10 3.11 -37.83
C ILE A 192 -3.82 4.27 -38.54
N ARG A 193 -3.80 4.20 -39.87
CA ARG A 193 -4.38 5.10 -40.88
C ARG A 193 -5.73 5.73 -40.48
N PRO A 194 -6.05 6.94 -40.99
CA PRO A 194 -7.41 7.49 -40.90
C PRO A 194 -8.36 6.57 -41.68
N GLY A 195 -9.32 5.94 -40.98
CA GLY A 195 -10.38 5.13 -41.61
C GLY A 195 -10.85 3.88 -40.87
N SER A 196 -10.12 3.40 -39.85
CA SER A 196 -10.56 2.23 -39.06
C SER A 196 -11.44 2.68 -37.89
N MET A 197 -12.77 2.60 -38.06
CA MET A 197 -13.77 3.13 -37.12
C MET A 197 -14.36 2.09 -36.16
N GLU A 198 -13.64 1.03 -35.83
CA GLU A 198 -14.04 0.14 -34.73
C GLU A 198 -13.00 0.13 -33.60
N PRO A 199 -13.40 0.35 -32.34
CA PRO A 199 -12.53 0.04 -31.23
C PRO A 199 -12.24 -1.46 -31.30
N SER A 200 -10.99 -1.84 -31.59
CA SER A 200 -10.57 -3.25 -31.65
C SER A 200 -11.15 -3.97 -30.42
N GLN A 201 -11.88 -5.09 -30.61
CA GLN A 201 -12.49 -5.87 -29.52
C GLN A 201 -11.50 -6.17 -28.37
N THR A 202 -10.21 -6.23 -28.69
CA THR A 202 -9.07 -6.33 -27.77
C THR A 202 -8.99 -5.19 -26.75
N GLY A 203 -9.27 -3.94 -27.16
CA GLY A 203 -9.22 -2.76 -26.28
C GLY A 203 -10.36 -2.74 -25.26
N ALA A 204 -11.58 -3.10 -25.68
CA ALA A 204 -12.74 -3.21 -24.78
C ALA A 204 -12.58 -4.35 -23.77
N SER A 205 -12.03 -5.49 -24.20
CA SER A 205 -11.71 -6.62 -23.31
C SER A 205 -10.66 -6.26 -22.25
N LEU A 206 -9.59 -5.56 -22.64
CA LEU A 206 -8.54 -5.11 -21.71
C LEU A 206 -9.04 -4.02 -20.75
N GLU A 207 -9.91 -3.12 -21.22
CA GLU A 207 -10.53 -2.13 -20.35
C GLU A 207 -11.41 -2.77 -19.28
N LYS A 208 -12.20 -3.79 -19.67
CA LYS A 208 -13.00 -4.59 -18.74
C LYS A 208 -12.11 -5.29 -17.71
N ALA A 209 -11.05 -6.00 -18.14
CA ALA A 209 -10.14 -6.69 -17.24
C ALA A 209 -9.46 -5.75 -16.22
N LYS A 210 -9.05 -4.55 -16.66
CA LYS A 210 -8.51 -3.50 -15.78
C LYS A 210 -9.55 -3.04 -14.77
N ASN A 211 -10.79 -2.80 -15.19
CA ASN A 211 -11.86 -2.34 -14.31
C ASN A 211 -12.28 -3.43 -13.30
N ASP A 212 -12.33 -4.69 -13.70
CA ASP A 212 -12.63 -5.82 -12.82
C ASP A 212 -11.53 -5.98 -11.75
N ALA A 213 -10.25 -5.90 -12.16
CA ALA A 213 -9.12 -5.94 -11.24
C ALA A 213 -9.12 -4.76 -10.25
N ARG A 214 -9.48 -3.56 -10.73
CA ARG A 214 -9.64 -2.37 -9.89
C ARG A 214 -10.74 -2.58 -8.84
N THR A 215 -11.92 -3.04 -9.25
CA THR A 215 -13.06 -3.26 -8.35
C THR A 215 -12.72 -4.29 -7.28
N ARG A 216 -12.03 -5.38 -7.65
CA ARG A 216 -11.57 -6.39 -6.71
C ARG A 216 -10.57 -5.83 -5.69
N MET A 217 -9.58 -5.07 -6.14
CA MET A 217 -8.61 -4.42 -5.26
C MET A 217 -9.28 -3.46 -4.27
N LEU A 218 -10.22 -2.63 -4.75
CA LEU A 218 -10.96 -1.69 -3.90
C LEU A 218 -11.87 -2.40 -2.90
N SER A 219 -12.52 -3.51 -3.29
CA SER A 219 -13.32 -4.30 -2.36
C SER A 219 -12.51 -4.85 -1.19
N ILE A 220 -11.29 -5.34 -1.44
CA ILE A 220 -10.40 -5.81 -0.37
C ILE A 220 -9.94 -4.64 0.49
N LEU A 221 -9.58 -3.50 -0.12
CA LEU A 221 -9.19 -2.29 0.60
C LEU A 221 -10.29 -1.83 1.55
N THR A 222 -11.55 -1.77 1.11
CA THR A 222 -12.69 -1.38 1.94
C THR A 222 -12.83 -2.34 3.14
N LYS A 223 -12.78 -3.66 2.91
CA LYS A 223 -12.84 -4.66 3.99
C LYS A 223 -11.75 -4.46 5.04
N ILE A 224 -10.53 -4.10 4.62
CA ILE A 224 -9.42 -3.82 5.55
C ILE A 224 -9.69 -2.53 6.33
N VAL A 225 -10.18 -1.48 5.66
CA VAL A 225 -10.49 -0.20 6.29
C VAL A 225 -11.58 -0.36 7.35
N ASP A 226 -12.61 -1.15 7.07
CA ASP A 226 -13.72 -1.43 8.00
C ASP A 226 -13.25 -2.16 9.26
N LYS A 227 -12.14 -2.90 9.20
CA LYS A 227 -11.54 -3.63 10.34
C LYS A 227 -10.52 -2.82 11.13
N ARG A 228 -10.21 -1.57 10.75
CA ARG A 228 -9.20 -0.76 11.45
C ARG A 228 -9.54 -0.49 12.91
N GLU A 229 -10.82 -0.38 13.22
CA GLU A 229 -11.29 -0.21 14.60
C GLU A 229 -11.03 -1.46 15.44
N GLU A 230 -11.26 -2.66 14.90
CA GLU A 230 -10.92 -3.91 15.57
C GLU A 230 -9.40 -4.01 15.83
N GLN A 231 -8.60 -3.60 14.84
CA GLN A 231 -7.14 -3.56 14.92
C GLN A 231 -6.63 -2.54 15.96
N SER A 232 -7.31 -1.39 16.14
CA SER A 232 -6.91 -0.43 17.18
C SER A 232 -7.35 -0.86 18.57
N ILE A 233 -8.57 -1.40 18.71
CA ILE A 233 -9.10 -1.91 19.99
C ILE A 233 -8.20 -3.02 20.53
N CYS A 234 -7.67 -3.88 19.67
CA CYS A 234 -6.81 -4.98 20.11
C CYS A 234 -5.50 -4.48 20.76
N VAL A 235 -4.92 -3.39 20.23
CA VAL A 235 -3.73 -2.75 20.82
C VAL A 235 -4.06 -2.08 22.15
N ILE A 236 -5.22 -1.42 22.25
CA ILE A 236 -5.65 -0.78 23.51
C ILE A 236 -5.86 -1.84 24.60
N LYS A 237 -6.51 -2.97 24.25
CA LYS A 237 -6.71 -4.10 25.17
C LYS A 237 -5.40 -4.77 25.59
N TYR A 238 -4.38 -4.77 24.73
CA TYR A 238 -3.06 -5.26 25.12
C TYR A 238 -2.41 -4.37 26.18
N SER A 239 -2.66 -3.05 26.13
CA SER A 239 -2.06 -2.07 27.04
C SER A 239 -2.78 -1.84 28.37
N GLY A 240 -4.01 -2.35 28.52
CA GLY A 240 -4.85 -2.16 29.72
C GLY A 240 -5.01 -3.44 30.51
#